data_AF-A0A962ZR16-F1
#
_entry.id   AF-A0A962ZR16-F1
#
_cell.length_a   1.000
_cell.length_b   1.000
_cell.length_c   1.000
_cell.angle_alpha   90.00
_cell.angle_beta   90.00
_cell.angle_gamma   90.00
#
_symmetry.space_group_name_H-M   'P 1'
#
loop_
_entity.id
_entity.type
_entity.pdbx_description
1 polymer ?
#
loop_
_entity_poly.entity_id
_entity_poly.type
_entity_poly.pdbx_seq_one_letter_code
_entity_poly.pdbx_strand_id
1 'polypeptide(L)' 'MTERAQKTVSLVLGSGGARGAAHIGVIRWLQKNDYDIRSVSGCSIGALVGG' A
#
# COMPACT_ATOMS: atom_id res chain seq x y z
N MET A 1 12.52 14.57 -22.59
CA MET A 1 12.54 13.79 -21.34
C MET A 1 11.08 13.47 -21.02
N THR A 2 10.57 12.29 -21.35
CA THR A 2 9.17 11.95 -21.04
C THR A 2 9.06 11.75 -19.53
N GLU A 3 8.42 12.70 -18.84
CA GLU A 3 7.99 12.48 -17.45
C GLU A 3 7.12 11.23 -17.45
N ARG A 4 7.65 10.11 -16.93
CA ARG A 4 6.81 8.95 -16.66
C ARG A 4 5.86 9.40 -15.55
N ALA A 5 4.60 9.60 -15.91
CA ALA A 5 3.56 9.90 -14.93
C ALA A 5 3.66 8.86 -13.80
N GLN A 6 3.89 9.35 -12.58
CA GLN A 6 3.94 8.53 -11.38
C GLN A 6 2.69 7.65 -11.35
N LYS A 7 2.87 6.33 -11.23
CA LYS A 7 1.74 5.40 -11.31
C LYS A 7 0.98 5.45 -9.99
N THR A 8 -0.20 6.06 -10.02
CA THR A 8 -1.03 6.18 -8.82
C THR A 8 -1.77 4.87 -8.53
N VAL A 9 -1.85 4.49 -7.26
CA VAL A 9 -2.58 3.30 -6.79
C VAL A 9 -3.40 3.60 -5.54
N SER A 10 -4.52 2.90 -5.41
CA SER A 10 -5.35 2.86 -4.20
C SER A 10 -5.26 1.46 -3.60
N LEU A 11 -4.95 1.36 -2.31
CA LEU A 11 -4.64 0.10 -1.65
C LEU A 11 -5.76 -0.31 -0.69
N VAL A 12 -6.24 -1.54 -0.81
CA VAL A 12 -7.26 -2.09 0.11
C VAL A 12 -6.65 -3.26 0.89
N LEU A 13 -6.43 -3.07 2.18
CA LEU A 13 -5.79 -4.02 3.09
C LEU A 13 -6.84 -4.83 3.85
N GLY A 14 -6.98 -6.10 3.49
CA GLY A 14 -7.89 -7.02 4.18
C GLY A 14 -7.46 -7.33 5.63
N SER A 15 -8.28 -8.10 6.35
CA SER A 15 -7.94 -8.57 7.70
C SER A 15 -6.75 -9.54 7.65
N GLY A 16 -5.65 -9.17 8.32
CA GLY A 16 -4.35 -9.84 8.15
C GLY A 16 -3.91 -10.81 9.26
N GLY A 17 -4.60 -10.81 10.42
CA GLY A 17 -4.17 -11.59 11.59
C GLY A 17 -2.68 -11.45 11.90
N ALA A 18 -2.03 -12.53 12.36
CA ALA A 18 -0.58 -12.55 12.62
C ALA A 18 0.30 -12.27 11.38
N ARG A 19 -0.26 -12.32 10.16
CA ARG A 19 0.44 -12.06 8.89
C ARG A 19 0.31 -10.60 8.43
N GLY A 20 -0.15 -9.70 9.30
CA GLY A 20 -0.29 -8.27 9.04
C GLY A 20 0.97 -7.60 8.45
N ALA A 21 2.16 -8.08 8.83
CA ALA A 21 3.44 -7.59 8.33
C ALA A 21 3.61 -7.71 6.80
N ALA A 22 2.89 -8.62 6.14
CA ALA A 22 2.92 -8.74 4.68
C ALA A 22 2.41 -7.47 3.98
N HIS A 23 1.42 -6.79 4.56
CA HIS A 23 0.90 -5.53 4.03
C HIS A 23 1.98 -4.43 4.02
N ILE A 24 2.85 -4.39 5.04
CA ILE A 24 3.98 -3.46 5.11
C ILE A 24 4.98 -3.73 3.97
N GLY A 25 5.24 -5.00 3.67
CA GLY A 25 6.13 -5.40 2.57
C GLY A 25 5.62 -4.93 1.21
N VAL A 26 4.31 -5.05 0.97
CA VAL A 26 3.66 -4.57 -0.26
C VAL A 26 3.78 -3.05 -0.41
N ILE A 27 3.53 -2.29 0.66
CA ILE A 27 3.65 -0.83 0.64
C ILE A 27 5.09 -0.41 0.30
N ARG A 28 6.09 -1.01 0.95
CA ARG A 28 7.50 -0.73 0.68
C ARG A 28 7.91 -1.07 -0.74
N TRP A 29 7.38 -2.18 -1.28
CA TRP A 29 7.64 -2.55 -2.67
C TRP A 29 7.05 -1.53 -3.63
N LEU A 30 5.81 -1.08 -3.42
CA LEU A 30 5.16 -0.04 -4.24
C LEU A 30 5.96 1.26 -4.22
N GLN A 31 6.35 1.75 -3.03
CA GLN A 31 7.18 2.94 -2.90
C GLN A 31 8.53 2.82 -3.61
N LYS A 32 9.18 1.65 -3.56
CA LYS A 32 10.45 1.39 -4.24
C LYS A 32 10.34 1.33 -5.77
N ASN A 33 9.13 1.13 -6.29
CA ASN A 33 8.86 1.02 -7.73
C ASN A 33 8.17 2.29 -8.28
N ASP A 34 8.30 3.43 -7.62
CA ASP A 34 7.74 4.72 -8.06
C ASP A 34 6.21 4.68 -8.26
N TYR A 35 5.53 4.01 -7.33
CA TYR A 35 4.07 4.08 -7.22
C TYR A 35 3.66 5.11 -6.17
N ASP A 36 2.71 5.97 -6.54
CA ASP A 36 2.10 6.95 -5.65
C ASP A 36 0.83 6.36 -5.01
N ILE A 37 0.89 6.04 -3.73
CA ILE A 37 -0.25 5.47 -3.00
C ILE A 37 -1.14 6.63 -2.54
N ARG A 38 -2.24 6.85 -3.26
CA ARG A 38 -3.14 8.01 -3.05
C ARG A 38 -4.19 7.78 -1.98
N SER A 39 -4.55 6.53 -1.74
CA SER A 39 -5.44 6.15 -0.65
C SER A 39 -5.14 4.74 -0.16
N VAL A 40 -5.32 4.54 1.15
CA VAL A 40 -5.29 3.23 1.78
C VAL A 40 -6.57 3.07 2.57
N SER A 41 -7.23 1.94 2.41
CA SER A 41 -8.37 1.54 3.23
C SER A 41 -8.11 0.15 3.77
N GLY A 42 -8.55 -0.14 4.98
CA GLY A 42 -8.32 -1.46 5.55
C GLY A 42 -9.28 -1.84 6.67
N CYS A 43 -9.29 -3.13 7.01
CA CYS A 43 -10.11 -3.68 8.07
C CYS A 43 -9.24 -4.37 9.14
N SER A 44 -9.50 -4.11 10.43
CA SER A 44 -8.74 -4.63 11.57
C SER A 44 -7.23 -4.30 11.45
N ILE A 45 -6.35 -5.29 11.37
CA ILE A 45 -4.91 -5.08 11.18
C ILE A 45 -4.59 -4.32 9.89
N GLY A 46 -5.38 -4.52 8.82
CA GLY A 46 -5.24 -3.73 7.61
C GLY A 46 -5.59 -2.24 7.83
N ALA A 47 -6.53 -1.95 8.75
CA ALA A 47 -6.83 -0.57 9.13
C ALA A 47 -5.68 0.06 9.94
N LEU A 48 -5.05 -0.72 10.82
CA LEU A 48 -3.91 -0.25 11.63
C LEU A 48 -2.62 -0.01 10.81
N VAL A 49 -2.46 -0.72 9.69
CA VAL A 49 -1.33 -0.50 8.78
C VAL A 49 -1.63 0.63 7.78
N GLY A 50 -2.90 0.87 7.46
CA GLY A 50 -3.33 1.81 6.43
C GLY A 50 -3.82 3.17 6.92
N GLY A 51 -4.17 3.31 8.20
CA GLY A 51 -4.51 4.57 8.87
C GLY A 51 -3.36 5.05 9.74
#